data_AF-A0A2D4JHB3-F1
#
_entry.id   AF-A0A2D4JHB3-F1
#
_cell.length_a   1.000
_cell.length_b   1.000
_cell.length_c   1.000
_cell.angle_alpha   90.00
_cell.angle_beta   90.00
_cell.angle_gamma   90.00
#
_symmetry.space_group_name_H-M   'P 1'
#
loop_
_entity.id
_entity.type
_entity.pdbx_description
1 polymer ?
#
loop_
_entity_poly.entity_id
_entity_poly.type
_entity_poly.pdbx_seq_one_letter_code
_entity_poly.pdbx_strand_id
1 'polypeptide(L)'
;PGKPSCPRFLKALPHSAGSEEMKPPVAYQKLKTPESPQELLPLAEQPGQTLRQFHGSVLGRPCHSVSGLRAAETPNRFTSILPWDFQCMLVTAILSTVLVVALVVHSFFFPLHSLATLGNVASAPHVDDGCSDSCRSVLVESIPEGVTYDDNSTVGLSTFETWQSLLRNARSSVDIASFYWTLSNQDTHTHDPSASQGEEVLTELLHATSRGVVLRIAVNPPSARMPSTDLQLLEKSGAQIRQVDLPRLTRGVLHSKFWIVDHLHVYLGSANMDWRALTQVKELGAAVYNCSCLAQDLGKMFEVYWTLGLPNATIPSPWPANYSTPYNKETPLELELNGTEAAVYFSSAPPALCAPGRTDDLQSLLSVIEGAQEFVYVAVMSYLPTMEFSHPRRFWPAIDDHF
;
A
#
# COMPACT_ATOMS: atom_id res chain seq x y z
N PRO A 1 -41.68 -2.55 40.02
CA PRO A 1 -41.64 -2.74 41.50
C PRO A 1 -41.77 -4.25 41.86
N GLY A 2 -40.82 -4.97 42.43
CA GLY A 2 -39.52 -4.69 43.02
C GLY A 2 -38.81 -6.04 43.32
N LYS A 3 -37.51 -5.96 43.61
CA LYS A 3 -36.55 -7.05 43.90
C LYS A 3 -36.93 -7.93 45.11
N PRO A 4 -36.14 -9.00 45.37
CA PRO A 4 -35.04 -8.90 46.37
C PRO A 4 -33.73 -9.51 45.83
N SER A 5 -32.57 -8.82 45.80
CA SER A 5 -31.63 -8.46 46.88
C SER A 5 -30.95 -9.66 47.57
N CYS A 6 -29.64 -9.81 47.36
CA CYS A 6 -28.74 -10.49 48.30
C CYS A 6 -27.43 -9.67 48.45
N PRO A 7 -26.90 -9.43 49.66
CA PRO A 7 -25.81 -8.49 49.92
C PRO A 7 -24.43 -9.16 50.10
N ARG A 8 -23.39 -8.32 49.96
CA ARG A 8 -21.96 -8.58 50.25
C ARG A 8 -21.71 -8.95 51.72
N PHE A 9 -20.70 -9.79 51.98
CA PHE A 9 -19.81 -9.65 53.14
C PHE A 9 -18.39 -10.13 52.84
N LEU A 10 -17.42 -9.24 53.07
CA LEU A 10 -16.00 -9.53 53.22
C LEU A 10 -15.75 -10.31 54.52
N LYS A 11 -14.78 -11.24 54.50
CA LYS A 11 -14.02 -11.60 55.71
C LYS A 11 -12.57 -11.94 55.35
N ALA A 12 -11.67 -11.11 55.86
CA ALA A 12 -10.24 -11.31 55.84
C ALA A 12 -9.83 -12.41 56.84
N LEU A 13 -8.76 -13.14 56.52
CA LEU A 13 -7.99 -13.97 57.45
C LEU A 13 -6.51 -13.55 57.39
N PRO A 14 -5.79 -13.50 58.53
CA PRO A 14 -4.44 -12.96 58.60
C PRO A 14 -3.38 -14.05 58.40
N HIS A 15 -2.28 -13.73 57.73
CA HIS A 15 -1.07 -14.54 57.78
C HIS A 15 0.07 -13.78 58.48
N SER A 16 0.68 -14.51 59.40
CA SER A 16 1.80 -14.14 60.26
C SER A 16 3.08 -13.85 59.49
N ALA A 17 3.80 -12.84 59.96
CA ALA A 17 5.11 -12.41 59.48
C ALA A 17 6.20 -13.49 59.68
N GLY A 18 6.97 -13.71 58.62
CA GLY A 18 8.32 -14.26 58.63
C GLY A 18 9.12 -13.44 57.62
N SER A 19 10.08 -12.67 58.12
CA SER A 19 10.86 -11.65 57.41
C SER A 19 11.97 -12.26 56.56
N GLU A 20 11.86 -12.14 55.24
CA GLU A 20 13.02 -12.04 54.34
C GLU A 20 12.94 -10.70 53.61
N GLU A 21 14.02 -9.94 53.74
CA GLU A 21 14.16 -8.55 53.32
C GLU A 21 14.26 -8.49 51.78
N MET A 22 13.11 -8.32 51.12
CA MET A 22 13.04 -8.13 49.68
C MET A 22 13.56 -6.73 49.33
N LYS A 23 14.76 -6.67 48.71
CA LYS A 23 15.32 -5.45 48.14
C LYS A 23 14.28 -4.77 47.24
N PRO A 24 14.12 -3.43 47.31
CA PRO A 24 13.14 -2.74 46.49
C PRO A 24 13.48 -2.94 45.01
N PRO A 25 12.48 -3.18 44.14
CA PRO A 25 12.71 -3.16 42.71
C PRO A 25 13.22 -1.77 42.31
N VAL A 26 14.24 -1.81 41.46
CA VAL A 26 14.99 -0.69 40.91
C VAL A 26 14.06 0.48 40.62
N ALA A 27 14.41 1.64 41.18
CA ALA A 27 13.76 2.90 40.89
C ALA A 27 13.74 3.10 39.38
N TYR A 28 12.55 3.17 38.79
CA TYR A 28 12.36 3.74 37.46
C TYR A 28 13.00 5.12 37.48
N GLN A 29 14.16 5.24 36.85
CA GLN A 29 14.69 6.54 36.49
C GLN A 29 13.61 7.16 35.60
N LYS A 30 12.98 8.25 36.07
CA LYS A 30 12.06 9.04 35.27
C LYS A 30 12.80 9.43 34.00
N LEU A 31 12.60 8.66 32.94
CA LEU A 31 12.83 9.11 31.58
C LEU A 31 12.02 10.39 31.46
N LYS A 32 12.73 11.47 31.10
CA LYS A 32 12.17 12.80 30.93
C LYS A 32 10.92 12.65 30.06
N THR A 33 9.76 13.00 30.60
CA THR A 33 8.51 12.99 29.85
C THR A 33 8.71 13.96 28.68
N PRO A 34 8.59 13.52 27.42
CA PRO A 34 8.75 14.43 26.30
C PRO A 34 7.72 15.55 26.42
N GLU A 35 8.17 16.80 26.34
CA GLU A 35 7.35 18.00 26.59
C GLU A 35 6.35 18.24 25.43
N SER A 36 6.42 17.43 24.35
CA SER A 36 5.54 17.50 23.19
C SER A 36 5.28 16.10 22.60
N PRO A 37 4.03 15.77 22.23
CA PRO A 37 3.68 14.56 21.45
C PRO A 37 4.44 14.44 20.11
N GLN A 38 5.05 15.52 19.63
CA GLN A 38 5.81 15.57 18.37
C GLN A 38 7.18 14.90 18.45
N GLU A 39 7.74 14.67 19.65
CA GLU A 39 9.03 13.98 19.82
C GLU A 39 8.94 12.45 19.68
N LEU A 40 7.72 11.88 19.74
CA LEU A 40 7.49 10.43 19.68
C LEU A 40 7.24 9.90 18.26
N LEU A 41 6.91 10.77 17.32
CA LEU A 41 6.71 10.40 15.92
C LEU A 41 8.04 10.50 15.17
N PRO A 42 8.44 9.49 14.38
CA PRO A 42 9.47 9.68 13.36
C PRO A 42 9.15 10.95 12.58
N LEU A 43 10.15 11.78 12.25
CA LEU A 43 9.97 13.02 11.47
C LEU A 43 9.17 12.81 10.17
N ALA A 44 9.09 11.56 9.70
CA ALA A 44 8.28 11.04 8.60
C ALA A 44 6.77 11.18 8.74
N GLU A 45 6.26 11.06 9.96
CA GLU A 45 4.83 10.91 10.25
C GLU A 45 4.18 12.24 10.64
N GLN A 46 4.97 13.32 10.68
CA GLN A 46 4.45 14.66 10.93
C GLN A 46 3.86 15.28 9.65
N PRO A 47 2.60 15.77 9.66
CA PRO A 47 1.99 16.40 8.51
C PRO A 47 2.79 17.63 8.06
N GLY A 48 3.18 17.64 6.78
CA GLY A 48 3.83 18.77 6.14
C GLY A 48 2.90 19.99 6.11
N GLN A 49 3.17 21.00 6.95
CA GLN A 49 2.57 22.32 6.79
C GLN A 49 3.18 23.02 5.56
N THR A 50 2.55 22.88 4.40
CA THR A 50 2.84 23.74 3.24
C THR A 50 1.86 24.91 3.24
N LEU A 51 2.03 25.84 4.19
CA LEU A 51 1.32 27.13 4.15
C LEU A 51 2.14 28.12 3.32
N ARG A 52 2.04 28.06 1.98
CA ARG A 52 2.42 29.22 1.16
C ARG A 52 1.23 30.17 1.08
N GLN A 53 1.40 31.32 1.73
CA GLN A 53 0.58 32.51 1.59
C GLN A 53 0.36 32.86 0.11
N PHE A 54 -0.89 32.81 -0.35
CA PHE A 54 -1.33 33.63 -1.47
C PHE A 54 -2.10 34.82 -0.91
N HIS A 55 -1.44 35.97 -0.92
CA HIS A 55 -2.07 37.27 -0.69
C HIS A 55 -2.89 37.66 -1.93
N GLY A 56 -4.20 37.81 -1.72
CA GLY A 56 -5.08 38.80 -2.34
C GLY A 56 -5.09 38.99 -3.86
N SER A 57 -6.23 38.69 -4.47
CA SER A 57 -6.98 39.74 -5.19
C SER A 57 -8.46 39.37 -5.28
N VAL A 58 -9.26 40.07 -4.50
CA VAL A 58 -10.72 40.11 -4.56
C VAL A 58 -11.10 41.11 -5.65
N LEU A 59 -11.72 40.65 -6.73
CA LEU A 59 -12.55 41.48 -7.61
C LEU A 59 -13.73 40.63 -8.08
N GLY A 60 -14.85 40.76 -7.37
CA GLY A 60 -16.14 40.26 -7.84
C GLY A 60 -16.72 41.17 -8.92
N ARG A 61 -17.42 40.59 -9.88
CA ARG A 61 -18.50 41.23 -10.65
C ARG A 61 -19.57 40.22 -11.09
N PRO A 62 -20.82 40.66 -11.29
CA PRO A 62 -22.01 39.86 -11.05
C PRO A 62 -22.73 39.39 -12.32
N CYS A 63 -23.68 38.48 -12.11
CA CYS A 63 -24.64 37.97 -13.09
C CYS A 63 -25.50 39.07 -13.72
N HIS A 64 -25.70 39.00 -15.03
CA HIS A 64 -26.82 39.64 -15.71
C HIS A 64 -27.63 38.59 -16.48
N SER A 65 -28.93 38.61 -16.21
CA SER A 65 -30.02 38.02 -16.97
C SER A 65 -30.73 39.14 -17.74
N VAL A 66 -31.37 38.78 -18.86
CA VAL A 66 -32.66 39.27 -19.39
C VAL A 66 -32.64 39.46 -20.93
N SER A 67 -33.27 38.48 -21.59
CA SER A 67 -34.35 38.59 -22.58
C SER A 67 -34.18 39.31 -23.92
N GLY A 68 -34.61 38.61 -24.99
CA GLY A 68 -34.93 39.18 -26.30
C GLY A 68 -35.60 38.17 -27.24
N LEU A 69 -36.91 37.94 -27.06
CA LEU A 69 -37.79 37.29 -28.03
C LEU A 69 -38.07 38.24 -29.21
N ARG A 70 -37.99 37.74 -30.45
CA ARG A 70 -38.96 38.01 -31.52
C ARG A 70 -38.77 37.08 -32.72
N ALA A 71 -39.90 36.70 -33.31
CA ALA A 71 -40.06 35.77 -34.40
C ALA A 71 -40.44 36.47 -35.72
N ALA A 72 -40.23 35.72 -36.81
CA ALA A 72 -40.85 35.76 -38.13
C ALA A 72 -40.49 36.91 -39.09
N GLU A 73 -39.91 36.54 -40.25
CA GLU A 73 -40.55 36.67 -41.56
C GLU A 73 -39.71 36.01 -42.69
N THR A 74 -40.39 35.26 -43.55
CA THR A 74 -39.89 34.73 -44.83
C THR A 74 -39.99 35.77 -45.93
N PRO A 75 -39.16 35.70 -46.98
CA PRO A 75 -39.76 35.62 -48.31
C PRO A 75 -39.08 34.62 -49.27
N ASN A 76 -39.94 33.96 -50.05
CA ASN A 76 -39.62 33.17 -51.24
C ASN A 76 -38.75 33.94 -52.24
N ARG A 77 -37.72 33.26 -52.76
CA ARG A 77 -37.28 33.47 -54.15
C ARG A 77 -36.67 32.20 -54.73
N PHE A 78 -37.40 31.63 -55.69
CA PHE A 78 -36.88 30.68 -56.66
C PHE A 78 -35.77 31.35 -57.49
N THR A 79 -34.58 30.75 -57.53
CA THR A 79 -33.61 30.98 -58.60
C THR A 79 -32.91 29.67 -58.97
N SER A 80 -33.09 29.32 -60.24
CA SER A 80 -32.47 28.26 -61.05
C SER A 80 -31.00 27.91 -60.72
N ILE A 81 -30.73 26.61 -60.62
CA ILE A 81 -29.38 26.01 -60.60
C ILE A 81 -28.74 26.18 -61.99
N LEU A 82 -27.62 26.89 -62.07
CA LEU A 82 -26.81 27.06 -63.29
C LEU A 82 -25.81 25.90 -63.47
N PRO A 83 -25.31 25.64 -64.69
CA PRO A 83 -24.66 24.38 -65.10
C PRO A 83 -23.19 24.19 -64.66
N TRP A 84 -22.73 24.88 -63.61
CA TRP A 84 -21.34 24.77 -63.12
C TRP A 84 -21.16 23.82 -61.93
N ASP A 85 -22.25 23.39 -61.28
CA ASP A 85 -22.19 22.48 -60.12
C ASP A 85 -22.02 21.00 -60.51
N PHE A 86 -22.43 20.60 -61.72
CA PHE A 86 -22.32 19.20 -62.16
C PHE A 86 -20.87 18.74 -62.36
N GLN A 87 -19.99 19.62 -62.84
CA GLN A 87 -18.58 19.26 -63.07
C GLN A 87 -17.83 19.09 -61.74
N CYS A 88 -18.07 19.94 -60.74
CA CYS A 88 -17.47 19.79 -59.41
C CYS A 88 -18.00 18.55 -58.68
N MET A 89 -19.31 18.27 -58.79
CA MET A 89 -19.90 17.05 -58.22
C MET A 89 -19.38 15.78 -58.90
N LEU A 90 -19.16 15.82 -60.22
CA LEU A 90 -18.61 14.68 -60.96
C LEU A 90 -17.13 14.43 -60.60
N VAL A 91 -16.31 15.48 -60.51
CA VAL A 91 -14.89 15.32 -60.14
C VAL A 91 -14.74 14.83 -58.70
N THR A 92 -15.55 15.34 -57.76
CA THR A 92 -15.53 14.87 -56.36
C THR A 92 -16.02 13.43 -56.22
N ALA A 93 -17.03 13.02 -57.00
CA ALA A 93 -17.49 11.64 -57.07
C ALA A 93 -16.41 10.70 -57.65
N ILE A 94 -15.68 11.13 -58.67
CA ILE A 94 -14.59 10.33 -59.27
C ILE A 94 -13.41 10.20 -58.28
N LEU A 95 -13.00 11.29 -57.64
CA LEU A 95 -11.88 11.26 -56.68
C LEU A 95 -12.20 10.40 -55.46
N SER A 96 -13.43 10.47 -54.94
CA SER A 96 -13.87 9.63 -53.81
C SER A 96 -13.96 8.16 -54.20
N THR A 97 -14.45 7.82 -55.39
CA THR A 97 -14.47 6.42 -55.86
C THR A 97 -13.06 5.88 -56.09
N VAL A 98 -12.13 6.66 -56.66
CA VAL A 98 -10.72 6.25 -56.80
C VAL A 98 -10.07 5.99 -55.44
N LEU A 99 -10.34 6.84 -54.43
CA LEU A 99 -9.82 6.65 -53.07
C LEU A 99 -10.36 5.36 -52.44
N VAL A 100 -11.66 5.09 -52.57
CA VAL A 100 -12.27 3.87 -52.03
C VAL A 100 -11.70 2.63 -52.71
N VAL A 101 -11.55 2.64 -54.04
CA VAL A 101 -10.94 1.52 -54.77
C VAL A 101 -9.49 1.32 -54.35
N ALA A 102 -8.72 2.39 -54.16
CA ALA A 102 -7.34 2.30 -53.68
C ALA A 102 -7.25 1.68 -52.26
N LEU A 103 -8.16 2.04 -51.35
CA LEU A 103 -8.23 1.47 -50.01
C LEU A 103 -8.63 -0.02 -50.04
N VAL A 104 -9.59 -0.40 -50.89
CA VAL A 104 -9.99 -1.80 -51.08
C VAL A 104 -8.82 -2.59 -51.66
N VAL A 105 -8.17 -2.10 -52.72
CA VAL A 105 -6.97 -2.71 -53.30
C VAL A 105 -5.87 -2.84 -52.24
N HIS A 106 -5.61 -1.81 -51.44
CA HIS A 106 -4.64 -1.89 -50.35
C HIS A 106 -5.01 -2.97 -49.33
N SER A 107 -6.29 -3.12 -48.97
CA SER A 107 -6.75 -4.20 -48.08
C SER A 107 -6.60 -5.61 -48.66
N PHE A 108 -6.64 -5.76 -49.99
CA PHE A 108 -6.44 -7.03 -50.68
C PHE A 108 -4.95 -7.39 -50.85
N PHE A 109 -4.08 -6.41 -51.11
CA PHE A 109 -2.64 -6.64 -51.34
C PHE A 109 -1.78 -6.54 -50.08
N PHE A 110 -2.27 -5.84 -49.05
CA PHE A 110 -1.65 -5.72 -47.73
C PHE A 110 -2.70 -6.01 -46.65
N PRO A 111 -3.18 -7.26 -46.53
CA PRO A 111 -3.94 -7.65 -45.35
C PRO A 111 -3.05 -7.32 -44.15
N LEU A 112 -3.56 -6.49 -43.23
CA LEU A 112 -2.87 -6.19 -41.97
C LEU A 112 -2.30 -7.52 -41.46
N HIS A 113 -0.98 -7.62 -41.31
CA HIS A 113 -0.37 -8.62 -40.45
C HIS A 113 -0.81 -8.30 -39.02
N SER A 114 -2.08 -8.57 -38.74
CA SER A 114 -2.53 -8.96 -37.42
C SER A 114 -1.69 -10.18 -37.10
N LEU A 115 -0.86 -10.05 -36.07
CA LEU A 115 -0.13 -11.13 -35.44
C LEU A 115 -1.17 -12.03 -34.75
N ALA A 116 -1.98 -12.72 -35.57
CA ALA A 116 -2.85 -13.80 -35.19
C ALA A 116 -1.99 -15.06 -35.16
N THR A 117 -1.17 -15.20 -34.13
CA THR A 117 -1.07 -16.50 -33.48
C THR A 117 -2.29 -16.64 -32.58
N LEU A 118 -3.46 -16.86 -33.21
CA LEU A 118 -4.55 -17.60 -32.59
C LEU A 118 -4.06 -19.06 -32.48
N GLY A 119 -3.27 -19.34 -31.46
CA GLY A 119 -3.26 -20.67 -30.87
C GLY A 119 -4.53 -20.76 -30.03
N ASN A 120 -5.38 -21.73 -30.35
CA ASN A 120 -6.52 -22.21 -29.58
C ASN A 120 -6.93 -21.35 -28.38
N VAL A 121 -8.14 -20.77 -28.43
CA VAL A 121 -8.93 -20.56 -27.22
C VAL A 121 -9.20 -21.97 -26.67
N ALA A 122 -8.21 -22.50 -25.97
CA ALA A 122 -8.46 -23.39 -24.87
C ALA A 122 -9.49 -22.64 -24.02
N SER A 123 -10.62 -23.28 -23.78
CA SER A 123 -11.43 -23.06 -22.60
C SER A 123 -10.51 -22.53 -21.51
N ALA A 124 -10.80 -21.34 -20.96
CA ALA A 124 -10.09 -20.84 -19.80
C ALA A 124 -9.85 -22.07 -18.90
N PRO A 125 -8.59 -22.45 -18.62
CA PRO A 125 -8.36 -23.58 -17.75
C PRO A 125 -9.20 -23.27 -16.52
N HIS A 126 -10.07 -24.22 -16.17
CA HIS A 126 -10.71 -24.21 -14.86
C HIS A 126 -9.56 -23.89 -13.91
N VAL A 127 -9.56 -22.67 -13.35
CA VAL A 127 -8.59 -22.33 -12.33
C VAL A 127 -8.93 -23.34 -11.25
N ASP A 128 -7.98 -24.22 -10.98
CA ASP A 128 -8.08 -25.06 -9.80
C ASP A 128 -8.19 -24.04 -8.65
N ASP A 129 -9.38 -23.91 -8.06
CA ASP A 129 -9.69 -22.86 -7.07
C ASP A 129 -8.89 -23.06 -5.76
N GLY A 130 -8.09 -24.14 -5.67
CA GLY A 130 -7.16 -24.40 -4.58
C GLY A 130 -5.71 -24.07 -4.96
N CYS A 131 -5.03 -23.32 -4.10
CA CYS A 131 -3.58 -23.24 -4.16
C CYS A 131 -2.99 -24.53 -3.59
N SER A 132 -2.15 -25.23 -4.36
CA SER A 132 -1.45 -26.45 -3.92
C SER A 132 -0.06 -26.19 -3.33
N ASP A 133 0.27 -24.91 -3.07
CA ASP A 133 1.53 -24.53 -2.45
C ASP A 133 1.58 -25.02 -1.00
N SER A 134 2.70 -25.65 -0.62
CA SER A 134 3.01 -25.94 0.78
C SER A 134 3.78 -24.77 1.36
N CYS A 135 3.05 -23.81 1.90
CA CYS A 135 3.60 -22.55 2.36
C CYS A 135 4.12 -22.66 3.80
N ARG A 136 5.22 -21.97 4.08
CA ARG A 136 5.76 -21.84 5.44
C ARG A 136 5.61 -20.42 5.93
N SER A 137 4.86 -20.18 7.00
CA SER A 137 4.70 -18.85 7.61
C SER A 137 5.48 -18.74 8.92
N VAL A 138 6.05 -17.55 9.17
CA VAL A 138 6.79 -17.25 10.40
C VAL A 138 6.43 -15.86 10.88
N LEU A 139 6.19 -15.73 12.18
CA LEU A 139 6.09 -14.44 12.84
C LEU A 139 7.49 -13.84 13.01
N VAL A 140 7.63 -12.57 12.66
CA VAL A 140 8.91 -11.87 12.61
C VAL A 140 8.81 -10.65 13.52
N GLU A 141 9.78 -10.49 14.42
CA GLU A 141 9.78 -9.37 15.37
C GLU A 141 11.17 -8.75 15.51
N SER A 142 11.26 -7.43 15.34
CA SER A 142 12.42 -6.69 15.84
C SER A 142 12.18 -6.42 17.32
N ILE A 143 13.15 -6.73 18.17
CA ILE A 143 13.10 -6.41 19.60
C ILE A 143 14.15 -5.31 19.86
N PRO A 144 13.78 -4.17 20.48
CA PRO A 144 14.74 -3.13 20.78
C PRO A 144 15.91 -3.64 21.63
N GLU A 145 17.11 -3.17 21.31
CA GLU A 145 18.30 -3.47 22.09
C GLU A 145 18.10 -3.12 23.57
N GLY A 146 18.55 -4.01 24.45
CA GLY A 146 18.39 -3.87 25.89
C GLY A 146 17.02 -4.29 26.43
N VAL A 147 16.02 -4.59 25.58
CA VAL A 147 14.78 -5.23 26.02
C VAL A 147 15.03 -6.73 26.16
N THR A 148 14.87 -7.23 27.38
CA THR A 148 15.01 -8.64 27.71
C THR A 148 13.66 -9.22 28.08
N TYR A 149 13.34 -10.40 27.53
CA TYR A 149 12.21 -11.21 27.97
C TYR A 149 12.69 -12.32 28.92
N ASP A 150 11.78 -12.91 29.68
CA ASP A 150 12.08 -14.05 30.55
C ASP A 150 12.63 -15.23 29.72
N ASP A 151 13.50 -16.06 30.30
CA ASP A 151 14.18 -17.17 29.60
C ASP A 151 13.23 -18.16 28.88
N ASN A 152 11.98 -18.25 29.33
CA ASN A 152 10.95 -19.11 28.73
C ASN A 152 10.17 -18.44 27.58
N SER A 153 10.52 -17.22 27.21
CA SER A 153 9.85 -16.47 26.16
C SER A 153 10.31 -16.97 24.79
N THR A 154 9.36 -17.22 23.91
CA THR A 154 9.68 -17.57 22.52
C THR A 154 10.01 -16.28 21.77
N VAL A 155 11.28 -16.08 21.43
CA VAL A 155 11.71 -14.99 20.54
C VAL A 155 11.77 -15.56 19.12
N GLY A 156 10.96 -14.99 18.22
CA GLY A 156 10.94 -15.36 16.81
C GLY A 156 12.18 -14.90 16.04
N LEU A 157 12.17 -15.12 14.72
CA LEU A 157 13.20 -14.54 13.84
C LEU A 157 13.09 -13.01 13.84
N SER A 158 14.23 -12.32 13.81
CA SER A 158 14.23 -10.87 13.68
C SER A 158 13.86 -10.41 12.26
N THR A 159 13.36 -9.18 12.14
CA THR A 159 13.14 -8.54 10.82
C THR A 159 14.43 -8.51 10.02
N PHE A 160 15.55 -8.18 10.66
CA PHE A 160 16.86 -8.15 10.04
C PHE A 160 17.28 -9.51 9.45
N GLU A 161 17.22 -10.58 10.24
CA GLU A 161 17.58 -11.93 9.77
C GLU A 161 16.66 -12.40 8.64
N THR A 162 15.38 -12.07 8.75
CA THR A 162 14.38 -12.39 7.73
C THR A 162 14.71 -11.70 6.41
N TRP A 163 14.97 -10.39 6.43
CA TRP A 163 15.31 -9.61 5.24
C TRP A 163 16.65 -10.06 4.63
N GLN A 164 17.68 -10.29 5.45
CA GLN A 164 18.95 -10.83 4.99
C GLN A 164 18.78 -12.19 4.32
N SER A 165 17.98 -13.09 4.91
CA SER A 165 17.70 -14.41 4.33
C SER A 165 16.95 -14.29 2.99
N LEU A 166 15.94 -13.42 2.91
CA LEU A 166 15.19 -13.20 1.67
C LEU A 166 16.10 -12.67 0.56
N LEU A 167 16.92 -11.66 0.84
CA LEU A 167 17.81 -11.07 -0.16
C LEU A 167 18.91 -12.03 -0.61
N ARG A 168 19.58 -12.73 0.31
CA ARG A 168 20.66 -13.66 -0.03
C ARG A 168 20.18 -14.82 -0.90
N ASN A 169 18.92 -15.23 -0.72
CA ASN A 169 18.32 -16.31 -1.50
C ASN A 169 17.62 -15.85 -2.78
N ALA A 170 17.40 -14.54 -2.97
CA ALA A 170 16.76 -13.99 -4.17
C ALA A 170 17.57 -14.31 -5.44
N ARG A 171 16.89 -14.81 -6.47
CA ARG A 171 17.51 -15.27 -7.73
C ARG A 171 17.11 -14.45 -8.95
N SER A 172 15.95 -13.81 -8.93
CA SER A 172 15.33 -13.21 -10.11
C SER A 172 14.77 -11.81 -9.85
N SER A 173 14.02 -11.61 -8.76
CA SER A 173 13.33 -10.35 -8.49
C SER A 173 13.09 -10.09 -7.01
N VAL A 174 13.08 -8.81 -6.66
CA VAL A 174 12.68 -8.30 -5.35
C VAL A 174 11.83 -7.04 -5.61
N ASP A 175 10.56 -7.10 -5.23
CA ASP A 175 9.62 -5.99 -5.28
C ASP A 175 9.36 -5.48 -3.87
N ILE A 176 9.54 -4.18 -3.63
CA ILE A 176 9.43 -3.57 -2.29
C ILE A 176 8.43 -2.43 -2.32
N ALA A 177 7.36 -2.53 -1.52
CA ALA A 177 6.53 -1.39 -1.14
C ALA A 177 7.06 -0.82 0.18
N SER A 178 7.29 0.49 0.24
CA SER A 178 7.92 1.13 1.40
C SER A 178 7.43 2.55 1.64
N PHE A 179 7.54 3.02 2.89
CA PHE A 179 7.22 4.39 3.26
C PHE A 179 8.44 5.32 3.12
N TYR A 180 9.51 5.10 3.89
CA TYR A 180 10.75 5.87 3.77
C TYR A 180 11.98 4.98 3.97
N TRP A 181 13.16 5.55 3.68
CA TRP A 181 14.45 4.89 3.70
C TRP A 181 15.49 5.73 4.47
N THR A 182 16.00 5.15 5.57
CA THR A 182 17.07 5.65 6.42
C THR A 182 17.82 4.47 7.07
N LEU A 183 18.32 3.55 6.25
CA LEU A 183 19.06 2.34 6.67
C LEU A 183 20.48 2.65 7.17
N SER A 184 20.98 3.86 6.98
CA SER A 184 22.35 4.23 7.34
C SER A 184 22.43 5.37 8.38
N ASN A 185 23.54 5.38 9.12
CA ASN A 185 23.93 6.53 9.96
C ASN A 185 23.99 7.83 9.15
N GLN A 186 24.37 7.75 7.87
CA GLN A 186 24.44 8.88 6.95
C GLN A 186 23.07 9.55 6.76
N ASP A 187 22.02 8.78 6.48
CA ASP A 187 20.67 9.30 6.25
C ASP A 187 20.01 9.82 7.55
N THR A 188 20.43 9.29 8.70
CA THR A 188 19.92 9.75 10.00
C THR A 188 20.77 10.83 10.66
N HIS A 189 21.94 11.15 10.09
CA HIS A 189 22.93 12.05 10.68
C HIS A 189 23.35 11.63 12.11
N THR A 190 23.55 10.34 12.31
CA THR A 190 23.95 9.76 13.59
C THR A 190 25.29 9.02 13.48
N HIS A 191 25.80 8.53 14.61
CA HIS A 191 27.01 7.70 14.71
C HIS A 191 26.74 6.52 15.65
N ASP A 192 25.57 5.89 15.49
CA ASP A 192 25.12 4.80 16.35
C ASP A 192 25.65 3.46 15.82
N PRO A 193 26.34 2.66 16.64
CA PRO A 193 26.82 1.35 16.22
C PRO A 193 25.69 0.37 15.89
N SER A 194 24.49 0.54 16.46
CA SER A 194 23.34 -0.33 16.19
C SER A 194 22.71 -0.08 14.81
N ALA A 195 23.21 0.90 14.05
CA ALA A 195 22.84 1.08 12.64
C ALA A 195 23.44 0.01 11.72
N SER A 196 24.40 -0.81 12.19
CA SER A 196 25.11 -1.79 11.37
C SER A 196 24.17 -2.76 10.66
N GLN A 197 23.07 -3.17 11.30
CA GLN A 197 22.07 -4.05 10.68
C GLN A 197 21.38 -3.40 9.47
N GLY A 198 21.07 -2.10 9.55
CA GLY A 198 20.51 -1.36 8.42
C GLY A 198 21.53 -1.22 7.29
N GLU A 199 22.78 -0.89 7.61
CA GLU A 199 23.87 -0.74 6.65
C GLU A 199 24.20 -2.07 5.94
N GLU A 200 24.09 -3.19 6.65
CA GLU A 200 24.21 -4.53 6.09
C GLU A 200 23.06 -4.88 5.12
N VAL A 201 21.81 -4.55 5.48
CA VAL A 201 20.65 -4.73 4.57
C VAL A 201 20.80 -3.88 3.31
N LEU A 202 21.23 -2.62 3.44
CA LEU A 202 21.51 -1.75 2.30
C LEU A 202 22.59 -2.34 1.40
N THR A 203 23.66 -2.86 2.00
CA THR A 203 24.74 -3.53 1.26
C THR A 203 24.23 -4.75 0.49
N GLU A 204 23.38 -5.57 1.11
CA GLU A 204 22.85 -6.77 0.46
C GLU A 204 21.86 -6.42 -0.68
N LEU A 205 21.09 -5.33 -0.55
CA LEU A 205 20.25 -4.81 -1.65
C LEU A 205 21.10 -4.38 -2.86
N LEU A 206 22.20 -3.66 -2.61
CA LEU A 206 23.16 -3.27 -3.65
C LEU A 206 23.81 -4.51 -4.29
N HIS A 207 24.11 -5.52 -3.48
CA HIS A 207 24.68 -6.78 -3.98
C HIS A 207 23.66 -7.58 -4.80
N ALA A 208 22.37 -7.57 -4.44
CA ALA A 208 21.33 -8.24 -5.21
C ALA A 208 21.26 -7.74 -6.66
N THR A 209 21.33 -6.41 -6.88
CA THR A 209 21.35 -5.86 -8.25
C THR A 209 22.60 -6.30 -9.01
N SER A 210 23.76 -6.39 -8.34
CA SER A 210 25.00 -6.89 -8.96
C SER A 210 24.94 -8.38 -9.36
N ARG A 211 24.11 -9.18 -8.68
CA ARG A 211 23.82 -10.58 -9.04
C ARG A 211 22.82 -10.71 -10.19
N GLY A 212 22.31 -9.60 -10.73
CA GLY A 212 21.29 -9.60 -11.79
C GLY A 212 19.87 -9.79 -11.28
N VAL A 213 19.62 -9.64 -9.98
CA VAL A 213 18.26 -9.64 -9.41
C VAL A 213 17.59 -8.32 -9.76
N VAL A 214 16.38 -8.38 -10.33
CA VAL A 214 15.58 -7.18 -10.64
C VAL A 214 15.01 -6.60 -9.35
N LEU A 215 15.50 -5.44 -8.93
CA LEU A 215 15.00 -4.73 -7.75
C LEU A 215 14.04 -3.61 -8.17
N ARG A 216 12.76 -3.73 -7.78
CA ARG A 216 11.73 -2.69 -7.98
C ARG A 216 11.26 -2.14 -6.63
N ILE A 217 11.24 -0.82 -6.49
CA ILE A 217 10.87 -0.14 -5.24
C ILE A 217 9.74 0.84 -5.53
N ALA A 218 8.56 0.57 -4.99
CA ALA A 218 7.47 1.53 -4.88
C ALA A 218 7.57 2.24 -3.52
N VAL A 219 7.78 3.55 -3.52
CA VAL A 219 8.08 4.32 -2.31
C VAL A 219 7.26 5.60 -2.23
N ASN A 220 6.93 6.04 -1.01
CA ASN A 220 6.41 7.39 -0.83
C ASN A 220 7.48 8.42 -1.27
N PRO A 221 7.12 9.52 -1.95
CA PRO A 221 8.09 10.52 -2.37
C PRO A 221 8.93 11.05 -1.19
N PRO A 222 10.27 11.05 -1.28
CA PRO A 222 11.12 11.69 -0.28
C PRO A 222 10.78 13.18 -0.13
N SER A 223 11.02 13.74 1.06
CA SER A 223 10.75 15.16 1.33
C SER A 223 12.02 15.90 1.65
N ALA A 224 12.00 17.24 1.63
CA ALA A 224 13.15 18.03 2.06
C ALA A 224 13.55 17.77 3.54
N ARG A 225 12.61 17.30 4.37
CA ARG A 225 12.86 16.94 5.78
C ARG A 225 13.40 15.51 5.93
N MET A 226 13.20 14.68 4.92
CA MET A 226 13.66 13.30 4.87
C MET A 226 14.15 13.00 3.46
N PRO A 227 15.32 13.54 3.09
CA PRO A 227 16.02 13.07 1.91
C PRO A 227 16.44 11.61 2.15
N SER A 228 16.61 10.82 1.09
CA SER A 228 17.22 9.50 1.20
C SER A 228 18.40 9.41 0.24
N THR A 229 19.60 9.23 0.80
CA THR A 229 20.78 8.88 0.03
C THR A 229 20.79 7.39 -0.29
N ASP A 230 20.17 6.55 0.55
CA ASP A 230 19.99 5.12 0.29
C ASP A 230 19.30 4.86 -1.06
N LEU A 231 18.17 5.53 -1.35
CA LEU A 231 17.47 5.40 -2.63
C LEU A 231 18.33 5.83 -3.82
N GLN A 232 19.15 6.88 -3.66
CA GLN A 232 20.07 7.33 -4.72
C GLN A 232 21.18 6.31 -4.98
N LEU A 233 21.66 5.62 -3.95
CA LEU A 233 22.65 4.55 -4.09
C LEU A 233 22.04 3.34 -4.82
N LEU A 234 20.82 2.95 -4.45
CA LEU A 234 20.10 1.85 -5.09
C LEU A 234 19.77 2.14 -6.56
N GLU A 235 19.32 3.35 -6.88
CA GLU A 235 19.07 3.74 -8.28
C GLU A 235 20.35 3.65 -9.11
N LYS A 236 21.48 4.13 -8.56
CA LYS A 236 22.80 4.04 -9.21
C LYS A 236 23.28 2.59 -9.37
N SER A 237 22.86 1.67 -8.50
CA SER A 237 23.18 0.24 -8.61
C SER A 237 22.29 -0.53 -9.58
N GLY A 238 21.29 0.14 -10.19
CA GLY A 238 20.38 -0.45 -11.16
C GLY A 238 18.98 -0.78 -10.62
N ALA A 239 18.66 -0.42 -9.37
CA ALA A 239 17.30 -0.55 -8.86
C ALA A 239 16.33 0.38 -9.60
N GLN A 240 15.11 -0.10 -9.83
CA GLN A 240 14.04 0.68 -10.43
C GLN A 240 13.18 1.27 -9.33
N ILE A 241 13.12 2.60 -9.25
CA ILE A 241 12.39 3.29 -8.19
C ILE A 241 11.19 4.02 -8.78
N ARG A 242 10.01 3.82 -8.17
CA ARG A 242 8.79 4.58 -8.45
C ARG A 242 8.32 5.29 -7.20
N GLN A 243 8.29 6.62 -7.29
CA GLN A 243 7.71 7.47 -6.25
C GLN A 243 6.20 7.56 -6.46
N VAL A 244 5.42 7.07 -5.49
CA VAL A 244 3.95 7.00 -5.61
C VAL A 244 3.34 8.22 -4.93
N ASP A 245 2.93 9.21 -5.72
CA ASP A 245 2.36 10.48 -5.24
C ASP A 245 0.91 10.32 -4.70
N LEU A 246 0.77 9.57 -3.61
CA LEU A 246 -0.48 9.44 -2.86
C LEU A 246 -0.99 10.75 -2.26
N PRO A 247 -0.16 11.75 -1.91
CA PRO A 247 -0.68 13.07 -1.52
C PRO A 247 -1.56 13.69 -2.60
N ARG A 248 -1.14 13.63 -3.88
CA ARG A 248 -1.97 14.09 -5.00
C ARG A 248 -3.17 13.19 -5.27
N LEU A 249 -3.00 11.87 -5.18
CA LEU A 249 -4.03 10.89 -5.57
C LEU A 249 -5.14 10.72 -4.53
N THR A 250 -4.79 10.79 -3.24
CA THR A 250 -5.68 10.42 -2.12
C THR A 250 -5.63 11.39 -0.93
N ARG A 251 -4.69 12.35 -0.93
CA ARG A 251 -4.32 13.18 0.25
C ARG A 251 -3.66 12.39 1.39
N GLY A 252 -3.29 11.13 1.15
CA GLY A 252 -2.57 10.27 2.08
C GLY A 252 -1.09 10.11 1.72
N VAL A 253 -0.47 9.06 2.27
CA VAL A 253 0.92 8.65 2.02
C VAL A 253 0.98 7.15 1.74
N LEU A 254 2.02 6.66 1.06
CA LEU A 254 2.23 5.22 0.90
C LEU A 254 2.80 4.66 2.20
N HIS A 255 1.97 3.95 2.97
CA HIS A 255 2.36 3.44 4.29
C HIS A 255 2.49 1.91 4.37
N SER A 256 2.41 1.21 3.25
CA SER A 256 2.61 -0.24 3.18
C SER A 256 4.09 -0.60 3.25
N LYS A 257 4.42 -1.68 3.95
CA LYS A 257 5.78 -2.26 4.01
C LYS A 257 5.70 -3.75 3.74
N PHE A 258 5.97 -4.12 2.50
CA PHE A 258 6.01 -5.52 2.10
C PHE A 258 7.03 -5.75 1.01
N TRP A 259 7.50 -6.99 0.94
CA TRP A 259 8.48 -7.46 -0.03
C TRP A 259 7.89 -8.67 -0.73
N ILE A 260 8.09 -8.78 -2.04
CA ILE A 260 7.82 -9.98 -2.83
C ILE A 260 9.13 -10.38 -3.47
N VAL A 261 9.60 -11.59 -3.16
CA VAL A 261 10.88 -12.11 -3.66
C VAL A 261 10.62 -13.30 -4.56
N ASP A 262 11.14 -13.22 -5.79
CA ASP A 262 11.03 -14.25 -6.84
C ASP A 262 9.59 -14.67 -7.16
N HIS A 263 8.60 -13.80 -6.90
CA HIS A 263 7.17 -14.13 -6.94
C HIS A 263 6.80 -15.39 -6.14
N LEU A 264 7.54 -15.66 -5.06
CA LEU A 264 7.46 -16.91 -4.29
C LEU A 264 7.47 -16.68 -2.79
N HIS A 265 8.25 -15.72 -2.30
CA HIS A 265 8.34 -15.40 -0.89
C HIS A 265 7.79 -14.01 -0.62
N VAL A 266 7.19 -13.82 0.55
CA VAL A 266 6.58 -12.56 0.96
C VAL A 266 7.10 -12.19 2.35
N TYR A 267 7.36 -10.90 2.56
CA TYR A 267 7.39 -10.29 3.89
C TYR A 267 6.33 -9.20 3.94
N LEU A 268 5.56 -9.10 5.01
CA LEU A 268 4.60 -8.03 5.27
C LEU A 268 4.70 -7.64 6.75
N GLY A 269 4.85 -6.36 7.07
CA GLY A 269 5.01 -5.95 8.47
C GLY A 269 4.97 -4.45 8.69
N SER A 270 5.31 -4.05 9.92
CA SER A 270 5.34 -2.65 10.35
C SER A 270 6.66 -1.94 10.07
N ALA A 271 7.77 -2.69 9.94
CA ALA A 271 9.11 -2.14 9.83
C ALA A 271 9.32 -1.28 8.56
N ASN A 272 9.69 -0.02 8.76
CA ASN A 272 10.20 0.85 7.71
C ASN A 272 11.60 0.40 7.26
N MET A 273 12.08 0.93 6.13
CA MET A 273 13.49 0.78 5.73
C MET A 273 14.37 1.70 6.56
N ASP A 274 14.33 1.53 7.88
CA ASP A 274 15.00 2.34 8.89
C ASP A 274 15.85 1.41 9.74
N TRP A 275 17.13 1.73 9.95
CA TRP A 275 17.97 0.91 10.81
C TRP A 275 17.40 0.79 12.23
N ARG A 276 16.71 1.82 12.71
CA ARG A 276 16.04 1.80 14.03
C ARG A 276 14.89 0.79 14.07
N ALA A 277 14.21 0.54 12.95
CA ALA A 277 13.19 -0.51 12.87
C ALA A 277 13.78 -1.92 13.02
N LEU A 278 15.09 -2.08 12.83
CA LEU A 278 15.78 -3.36 12.97
C LEU A 278 16.33 -3.56 14.38
N THR A 279 16.74 -2.49 15.08
CA THR A 279 17.47 -2.59 16.36
C THR A 279 16.86 -1.83 17.53
N GLN A 280 16.03 -0.81 17.31
CA GLN A 280 15.58 0.12 18.36
C GLN A 280 14.05 0.20 18.53
N VAL A 281 13.28 -0.29 17.56
CA VAL A 281 11.82 -0.28 17.59
C VAL A 281 11.29 -1.70 17.64
N LYS A 282 10.26 -1.92 18.45
CA LYS A 282 9.52 -3.18 18.42
C LYS A 282 8.68 -3.19 17.15
N GLU A 283 9.07 -4.03 16.19
CA GLU A 283 8.35 -4.21 14.94
C GLU A 283 7.73 -5.60 14.90
N LEU A 284 6.61 -5.74 14.17
CA LEU A 284 5.91 -6.98 13.95
C LEU A 284 5.69 -7.21 12.45
N GLY A 285 5.91 -8.42 11.99
CA GLY A 285 5.60 -8.82 10.62
C GLY A 285 5.42 -10.32 10.48
N ALA A 286 5.09 -10.72 9.26
CA ALA A 286 5.01 -12.11 8.85
C ALA A 286 5.86 -12.33 7.60
N ALA A 287 6.66 -13.39 7.62
CA ALA A 287 7.33 -13.89 6.42
C ALA A 287 6.67 -15.20 5.98
N VAL A 288 6.35 -15.28 4.69
CA VAL A 288 5.75 -16.47 4.07
C VAL A 288 6.68 -16.96 2.96
N TYR A 289 7.05 -18.23 3.01
CA TYR A 289 7.99 -18.84 2.09
C TYR A 289 7.30 -19.91 1.24
N ASN A 290 7.79 -20.09 0.01
CA ASN A 290 7.30 -21.11 -0.92
C ASN A 290 5.80 -20.98 -1.20
N CYS A 291 5.31 -19.75 -1.36
CA CYS A 291 3.89 -19.43 -1.47
C CYS A 291 3.63 -18.51 -2.66
N SER A 292 3.72 -19.12 -3.84
CA SER A 292 3.55 -18.44 -5.12
C SER A 292 2.16 -17.84 -5.30
N CYS A 293 1.09 -18.52 -4.85
CA CYS A 293 -0.27 -17.99 -4.96
C CYS A 293 -0.46 -16.70 -4.14
N LEU A 294 0.03 -16.69 -2.90
CA LEU A 294 -0.02 -15.48 -2.05
C LEU A 294 0.89 -14.38 -2.61
N ALA A 295 2.08 -14.72 -3.08
CA ALA A 295 2.98 -13.76 -3.71
C ALA A 295 2.36 -13.14 -4.98
N GLN A 296 1.64 -13.93 -5.78
CA GLN A 296 0.92 -13.46 -6.96
C GLN A 296 -0.22 -12.51 -6.59
N ASP A 297 -1.00 -12.84 -5.55
CA ASP A 297 -2.09 -11.98 -5.11
C ASP A 297 -1.61 -10.65 -4.52
N LEU A 298 -0.56 -10.69 -3.68
CA LEU A 298 0.10 -9.48 -3.17
C LEU A 298 0.76 -8.69 -4.31
N GLY A 299 1.26 -9.37 -5.35
CA GLY A 299 1.81 -8.77 -6.56
C GLY A 299 0.82 -7.84 -7.26
N LYS A 300 -0.48 -8.14 -7.23
CA LYS A 300 -1.51 -7.22 -7.76
C LYS A 300 -1.54 -5.90 -7.02
N MET A 301 -1.34 -5.91 -5.69
CA MET A 301 -1.24 -4.69 -4.87
C MET A 301 0.05 -3.92 -5.19
N PHE A 302 1.17 -4.62 -5.38
CA PHE A 302 2.41 -3.98 -5.82
C PHE A 302 2.23 -3.28 -7.17
N GLU A 303 1.60 -3.94 -8.14
CA GLU A 303 1.36 -3.37 -9.47
C GLU A 303 0.41 -2.16 -9.43
N VAL A 304 -0.52 -2.07 -8.48
CA VAL A 304 -1.31 -0.83 -8.23
C VAL A 304 -0.35 0.32 -7.91
N TYR A 305 0.56 0.14 -6.95
CA TYR A 305 1.53 1.17 -6.58
C TYR A 305 2.48 1.49 -7.72
N TRP A 306 2.96 0.45 -8.41
CA TRP A 306 3.85 0.56 -9.55
C TRP A 306 3.21 1.44 -10.62
N THR A 307 1.98 1.13 -11.06
CA THR A 307 1.27 1.92 -12.08
C THR A 307 0.98 3.35 -11.61
N LEU A 308 0.57 3.55 -10.36
CA LEU A 308 0.28 4.88 -9.82
C LEU A 308 1.54 5.74 -9.61
N GLY A 309 2.72 5.14 -9.60
CA GLY A 309 4.00 5.85 -9.62
C GLY A 309 4.40 6.40 -11.00
N LEU A 310 3.62 6.16 -12.05
CA LEU A 310 3.88 6.77 -13.36
C LEU A 310 3.56 8.28 -13.36
N PRO A 311 4.27 9.09 -14.17
CA PRO A 311 3.96 10.52 -14.31
C PRO A 311 2.51 10.76 -14.70
N ASN A 312 1.85 11.69 -14.00
CA ASN A 312 0.45 12.07 -14.22
C ASN A 312 -0.57 10.92 -14.08
N ALA A 313 -0.21 9.80 -13.42
CA ALA A 313 -1.15 8.72 -13.17
C ALA A 313 -2.40 9.22 -12.43
N THR A 314 -3.53 8.59 -12.70
CA THR A 314 -4.80 8.81 -12.01
C THR A 314 -5.33 7.47 -11.52
N ILE A 315 -6.06 7.47 -10.41
CA ILE A 315 -6.77 6.28 -9.94
C ILE A 315 -7.83 5.90 -11.00
N PRO A 316 -7.75 4.72 -11.61
CA PRO A 316 -8.75 4.28 -12.57
C PRO A 316 -10.11 4.04 -11.89
N SER A 317 -11.19 4.29 -12.62
CA SER A 317 -12.54 3.98 -12.18
C SER A 317 -13.37 3.49 -13.37
N PRO A 318 -13.68 2.18 -13.48
CA PRO A 318 -13.25 1.11 -12.59
C PRO A 318 -11.76 0.77 -12.73
N TRP A 319 -11.21 0.06 -11.73
CA TRP A 319 -9.89 -0.58 -11.86
C TRP A 319 -9.92 -1.68 -12.94
N PRO A 320 -8.87 -1.80 -13.78
CA PRO A 320 -8.76 -2.87 -14.75
C PRO A 320 -8.71 -4.28 -14.11
N ALA A 321 -9.22 -5.28 -14.82
CA ALA A 321 -9.42 -6.64 -14.29
C ALA A 321 -8.12 -7.36 -13.86
N ASN A 322 -6.97 -6.98 -14.40
CA ASN A 322 -5.67 -7.55 -14.01
C ASN A 322 -5.26 -7.21 -12.56
N TYR A 323 -5.88 -6.20 -11.95
CA TYR A 323 -5.68 -5.85 -10.53
C TYR A 323 -6.68 -6.55 -9.60
N SER A 324 -7.76 -7.12 -10.14
CA SER A 324 -8.82 -7.75 -9.36
C SER A 324 -8.37 -9.06 -8.71
N THR A 325 -8.98 -9.40 -7.58
CA THR A 325 -8.73 -10.66 -6.87
C THR A 325 -10.02 -11.41 -6.56
N PRO A 326 -10.04 -12.75 -6.65
CA PRO A 326 -11.12 -13.54 -6.06
C PRO A 326 -10.98 -13.67 -4.53
N TYR A 327 -9.80 -13.35 -3.95
CA TYR A 327 -9.51 -13.61 -2.55
C TYR A 327 -9.89 -12.42 -1.66
N ASN A 328 -10.78 -12.66 -0.71
CA ASN A 328 -11.33 -11.64 0.18
C ASN A 328 -11.86 -12.28 1.47
N LYS A 329 -12.45 -11.49 2.37
CA LYS A 329 -12.97 -12.01 3.64
C LYS A 329 -14.09 -13.05 3.48
N GLU A 330 -14.89 -13.00 2.40
CA GLU A 330 -15.95 -13.97 2.13
C GLU A 330 -15.43 -15.22 1.40
N THR A 331 -14.45 -15.06 0.53
CA THR A 331 -13.81 -16.12 -0.25
C THR A 331 -12.29 -16.04 -0.11
N PRO A 332 -11.74 -16.38 1.06
CA PRO A 332 -10.29 -16.35 1.28
C PRO A 332 -9.58 -17.41 0.42
N LEU A 333 -8.27 -17.24 0.20
CA LEU A 333 -7.46 -18.28 -0.41
C LEU A 333 -7.27 -19.42 0.60
N GLU A 334 -7.73 -20.61 0.25
CA GLU A 334 -7.49 -21.83 1.01
C GLU A 334 -6.12 -22.43 0.63
N LEU A 335 -5.30 -22.70 1.64
CA LEU A 335 -3.95 -23.28 1.49
C LEU A 335 -3.47 -23.96 2.77
N GLU A 336 -2.32 -24.61 2.72
CA GLU A 336 -1.61 -25.07 3.93
C GLU A 336 -0.54 -24.06 4.36
N LEU A 337 -0.63 -23.57 5.60
CA LEU A 337 0.43 -22.83 6.28
C LEU A 337 1.07 -23.72 7.34
N ASN A 338 2.37 -24.00 7.19
CA ASN A 338 3.12 -24.87 8.11
C ASN A 338 2.46 -26.27 8.27
N GLY A 339 1.86 -26.80 7.20
CA GLY A 339 1.14 -28.08 7.22
C GLY A 339 -0.22 -28.05 7.93
N THR A 340 -0.76 -26.85 8.19
CA THR A 340 -2.10 -26.65 8.75
C THR A 340 -2.98 -25.96 7.71
N GLU A 341 -4.17 -26.50 7.46
CA GLU A 341 -5.18 -25.84 6.62
C GLU A 341 -5.49 -24.43 7.14
N ALA A 342 -5.44 -23.45 6.25
CA ALA A 342 -5.61 -22.05 6.57
C ALA A 342 -6.30 -21.31 5.42
N ALA A 343 -7.02 -20.26 5.80
CA ALA A 343 -7.70 -19.36 4.90
C ALA A 343 -7.07 -17.97 5.01
N VAL A 344 -6.53 -17.44 3.91
CA VAL A 344 -5.74 -16.20 3.90
C VAL A 344 -6.24 -15.23 2.82
N TYR A 345 -6.31 -13.95 3.16
CA TYR A 345 -6.52 -12.88 2.19
C TYR A 345 -5.73 -11.63 2.61
N PHE A 346 -5.38 -10.78 1.64
CA PHE A 346 -4.87 -9.44 1.92
C PHE A 346 -6.01 -8.43 1.86
N SER A 347 -5.99 -7.44 2.74
CA SER A 347 -6.82 -6.23 2.68
C SER A 347 -5.99 -5.02 2.25
N SER A 348 -6.64 -3.92 1.89
CA SER A 348 -5.95 -2.67 1.58
C SER A 348 -6.77 -1.43 1.90
N ALA A 349 -6.10 -0.29 2.00
CA ALA A 349 -6.71 1.04 2.12
C ALA A 349 -5.92 2.10 1.31
N PRO A 350 -6.55 3.24 0.97
CA PRO A 350 -7.98 3.56 1.13
C PRO A 350 -8.85 2.82 0.09
N PRO A 351 -10.19 2.83 0.23
CA PRO A 351 -11.12 2.18 -0.71
C PRO A 351 -10.89 2.52 -2.19
N ALA A 352 -10.40 3.74 -2.48
CA ALA A 352 -10.08 4.16 -3.85
C ALA A 352 -8.95 3.35 -4.49
N LEU A 353 -8.06 2.74 -3.69
CA LEU A 353 -6.97 1.88 -4.16
C LEU A 353 -7.33 0.39 -4.10
N CYS A 354 -8.50 0.03 -3.58
CA CYS A 354 -8.98 -1.35 -3.58
C CYS A 354 -9.52 -1.70 -4.97
N ALA A 355 -8.76 -2.50 -5.72
CA ALA A 355 -9.25 -3.11 -6.94
C ALA A 355 -10.42 -4.09 -6.64
N PRO A 356 -11.29 -4.40 -7.63
CA PRO A 356 -12.44 -5.26 -7.43
C PRO A 356 -12.10 -6.58 -6.73
N GLY A 357 -12.91 -6.90 -5.73
CA GLY A 357 -12.74 -8.08 -4.88
C GLY A 357 -11.87 -7.85 -3.64
N ARG A 358 -10.98 -6.85 -3.61
CA ARG A 358 -10.12 -6.62 -2.44
C ARG A 358 -10.92 -6.09 -1.24
N THR A 359 -10.79 -6.75 -0.09
CA THR A 359 -11.38 -6.30 1.19
C THR A 359 -10.70 -5.01 1.68
N ASP A 360 -11.50 -4.07 2.20
CA ASP A 360 -11.00 -2.85 2.83
C ASP A 360 -10.40 -3.15 4.22
N ASP A 361 -9.31 -2.48 4.59
CA ASP A 361 -8.62 -2.73 5.87
C ASP A 361 -9.52 -2.56 7.09
N LEU A 362 -10.37 -1.53 7.14
CA LEU A 362 -11.26 -1.32 8.27
C LEU A 362 -12.26 -2.49 8.38
N GLN A 363 -12.84 -2.90 7.24
CA GLN A 363 -13.76 -4.02 7.22
C GLN A 363 -13.10 -5.33 7.70
N SER A 364 -11.85 -5.55 7.31
CA SER A 364 -11.07 -6.71 7.76
C SER A 364 -10.88 -6.70 9.27
N LEU A 365 -10.42 -5.58 9.84
CA LEU A 365 -10.22 -5.42 11.28
C LEU A 365 -11.50 -5.62 12.09
N LEU A 366 -12.60 -4.97 11.66
CA LEU A 366 -13.89 -5.11 12.35
C LEU A 366 -14.39 -6.55 12.33
N SER A 367 -14.22 -7.27 11.22
CA SER A 367 -14.63 -8.68 11.14
C SER A 367 -13.88 -9.59 12.11
N VAL A 368 -12.60 -9.31 12.39
CA VAL A 368 -11.81 -10.03 13.39
C VAL A 368 -12.33 -9.75 14.81
N ILE A 369 -12.67 -8.49 15.11
CA ILE A 369 -13.21 -8.10 16.41
C ILE A 369 -14.60 -8.72 16.64
N GLU A 370 -15.51 -8.55 15.67
CA GLU A 370 -16.87 -9.08 15.74
C GLU A 370 -16.91 -10.62 15.78
N GLY A 371 -15.94 -11.28 15.13
CA GLY A 371 -15.84 -12.73 15.10
C GLY A 371 -15.16 -13.36 16.33
N ALA A 372 -14.53 -12.56 17.20
CA ALA A 372 -13.81 -13.07 18.36
C ALA A 372 -14.77 -13.61 19.43
N GLN A 373 -14.53 -14.83 19.90
CA GLN A 373 -15.38 -15.48 20.92
C GLN A 373 -14.86 -15.29 22.35
N GLU A 374 -13.56 -15.04 22.52
CA GLU A 374 -12.91 -14.96 23.83
C GLU A 374 -12.10 -13.68 24.00
N PHE A 375 -11.11 -13.45 23.12
CA PHE A 375 -10.20 -12.30 23.22
C PHE A 375 -9.74 -11.83 21.84
N VAL A 376 -9.31 -10.56 21.80
CA VAL A 376 -8.53 -9.98 20.71
C VAL A 376 -7.26 -9.40 21.32
N TYR A 377 -6.09 -9.79 20.82
CA TYR A 377 -4.82 -9.17 21.21
C TYR A 377 -4.45 -8.08 20.20
N VAL A 378 -4.22 -6.87 20.69
CA VAL A 378 -3.93 -5.70 19.87
C VAL A 378 -2.57 -5.14 20.27
N ALA A 379 -1.67 -5.05 19.29
CA ALA A 379 -0.39 -4.36 19.39
C ALA A 379 -0.36 -3.23 18.36
N VAL A 380 -0.41 -1.99 18.84
CA VAL A 380 -0.44 -0.78 17.99
C VAL A 380 0.51 0.27 18.53
N MET A 381 1.04 1.11 17.65
CA MET A 381 1.90 2.23 18.04
C MET A 381 1.15 3.27 18.89
N SER A 382 -0.11 3.55 18.53
CA SER A 382 -0.98 4.48 19.25
C SER A 382 -2.45 4.12 18.98
N TYR A 383 -3.28 4.20 20.01
CA TYR A 383 -4.72 3.96 19.89
C TYR A 383 -5.50 5.21 20.30
N LEU A 384 -6.18 5.82 19.33
CA LEU A 384 -6.96 7.05 19.50
C LEU A 384 -8.27 6.94 18.68
N PRO A 385 -9.45 7.20 19.26
CA PRO A 385 -10.71 7.26 18.51
C PRO A 385 -10.85 8.60 17.76
N THR A 386 -9.77 9.06 17.13
CA THR A 386 -9.72 10.31 16.40
C THR A 386 -8.83 10.17 15.18
N MET A 387 -9.20 10.86 14.10
CA MET A 387 -8.34 11.05 12.94
C MET A 387 -7.22 12.04 13.31
N GLU A 388 -6.12 11.54 13.87
CA GLU A 388 -5.01 12.36 14.38
C GLU A 388 -4.43 13.32 13.31
N PHE A 389 -4.27 12.80 12.09
CA PHE A 389 -3.68 13.53 10.96
C PHE A 389 -4.69 14.35 10.15
N SER A 390 -5.95 14.44 10.58
CA SER A 390 -6.94 15.30 9.93
C SER A 390 -6.98 16.70 10.55
N HIS A 391 -7.16 17.72 9.72
CA HIS A 391 -7.38 19.10 10.17
C HIS A 391 -8.70 19.66 9.59
N PRO A 392 -9.70 19.98 10.44
CA PRO A 392 -9.73 19.80 11.89
C PRO A 392 -9.68 18.31 12.29
N ARG A 393 -9.25 18.02 13.52
CA ARG A 393 -9.32 16.66 14.08
C ARG A 393 -10.78 16.22 14.11
N ARG A 394 -11.03 14.97 13.72
CA ARG A 394 -12.38 14.39 13.69
C ARG A 394 -12.42 13.19 14.63
N PHE A 395 -13.53 13.07 15.37
CA PHE A 395 -13.83 11.86 16.11
C PHE A 395 -14.06 10.70 15.13
N TRP A 396 -13.50 9.54 15.43
CA TRP A 396 -13.60 8.34 14.60
C TRP A 396 -13.73 7.12 15.53
N PRO A 397 -14.96 6.72 15.87
CA PRO A 397 -15.21 5.67 16.86
C PRO A 397 -15.25 4.27 16.25
N ALA A 398 -14.91 4.09 14.98
CA ALA A 398 -15.21 2.87 14.26
C ALA A 398 -14.71 1.62 15.00
N ILE A 399 -13.48 1.62 15.53
CA ILE A 399 -12.98 0.47 16.31
C ILE A 399 -13.57 0.44 17.73
N ASP A 400 -13.69 1.60 18.40
CA ASP A 400 -14.27 1.73 19.76
C ASP A 400 -15.70 1.19 19.86
N ASP A 401 -16.52 1.38 18.83
CA ASP A 401 -17.92 0.94 18.79
C ASP A 401 -18.06 -0.60 18.64
N HIS A 402 -16.96 -1.31 18.35
CA HIS A 402 -16.93 -2.76 18.16
C HIS A 402 -16.21 -3.54 19.26
N PHE A 403 -15.49 -2.87 20.18
CA PHE A 403 -15.05 -3.45 21.45
C PHE A 403 -16.19 -3.44 22.48
#